data_AF-A0A0H3GST8-F1
#
_entry.id   AF-A0A0H3GST8-F1
#
_cell.length_a   1.000
_cell.length_b   1.000
_cell.length_c   1.000
_cell.angle_alpha   90.00
_cell.angle_beta   90.00
_cell.angle_gamma   90.00
#
_symmetry.space_group_name_H-M   'P 1'
#
loop_
_entity.id
_entity.type
_entity.pdbx_description
1 polymer ?
#
loop_
_entity_poly.entity_id
_entity_poly.type
_entity_poly.pdbx_seq_one_letter_code
_entity_poly.pdbx_strand_id
1 'polypeptide(L)' 'MLRQTQQQLASKGLTVAFWRYPGLTHGQMFEVSLRSALLHLSGQAALAHQ' A
#
# COMPACT_ATOMS: atom_id res chain seq x y z
N MET A 1 -2.50 -4.85 15.09
CA MET A 1 -1.30 -4.04 14.80
C MET A 1 -1.53 -3.06 13.66
N LEU A 2 -1.77 -3.50 12.41
CA LEU A 2 -1.92 -2.59 11.26
C LEU A 2 -2.89 -1.42 11.50
N ARG A 3 -4.14 -1.71 11.91
CA ARG A 3 -5.14 -0.65 12.20
C ARG A 3 -4.66 0.35 13.24
N GLN A 4 -3.96 -0.13 14.26
CA GLN A 4 -3.42 0.72 15.32
C GLN A 4 -2.29 1.62 14.78
N THR A 5 -1.40 1.09 13.94
CA THR A 5 -0.37 1.88 13.25
C THR A 5 -0.99 2.93 12.33
N GLN A 6 -2.02 2.59 11.57
CA GLN A 6 -2.74 3.54 10.72
C GLN A 6 -3.38 4.66 11.56
N GLN A 7 -4.04 4.31 12.66
CA GLN A 7 -4.64 5.28 13.57
C GLN A 7 -3.59 6.22 14.21
N GLN A 8 -2.45 5.70 14.64
CA GLN A 8 -1.36 6.50 15.22
C GLN A 8 -0.72 7.45 14.21
N LEU A 9 -0.60 7.06 12.95
CA LEU A 9 -0.09 7.92 11.89
C LEU A 9 -1.14 8.98 11.51
N ALA A 10 -2.41 8.59 11.40
CA ALA A 10 -3.51 9.51 11.12
C ALA A 10 -3.69 10.55 12.24
N SER A 11 -3.55 10.16 13.52
CA SER A 11 -3.61 11.11 14.64
C SER A 11 -2.46 12.11 14.64
N LYS A 12 -1.40 11.88 13.85
CA LYS A 12 -0.29 12.82 13.62
C LYS A 12 -0.48 13.67 12.34
N GLY A 13 -1.66 13.60 11.71
CA GLY A 13 -1.96 14.35 10.49
C GLY A 13 -1.34 13.75 9.22
N LEU A 14 -0.82 12.52 9.27
CA LEU A 14 -0.28 11.85 8.09
C LEU A 14 -1.39 11.16 7.32
N THR A 15 -1.43 11.36 6.00
CA THR A 15 -2.26 10.55 5.10
C THR A 15 -1.65 9.16 4.98
N VAL A 16 -2.44 8.13 5.31
CA VAL A 16 -1.97 6.73 5.32
C VAL A 16 -2.77 5.92 4.30
N ALA A 17 -2.05 5.28 3.37
CA ALA A 17 -2.59 4.24 2.51
C ALA A 17 -1.94 2.90 2.88
N PHE A 18 -2.70 1.82 2.77
CA PHE A 18 -2.20 0.47 2.94
C PHE A 18 -2.75 -0.43 1.84
N TRP A 19 -1.88 -1.26 1.27
CA TRP A 19 -2.21 -2.18 0.20
C TRP A 19 -1.81 -3.60 0.58
N ARG A 20 -2.73 -4.55 0.38
CA ARG A 20 -2.48 -5.97 0.61
C ARG A 20 -2.20 -6.67 -0.69
N TYR A 21 -1.21 -7.56 -0.66
CA TYR A 21 -0.88 -8.45 -1.76
C TYR A 21 -0.85 -9.90 -1.26
N PRO A 22 -2.00 -10.50 -0.95
CA PRO A 22 -2.08 -11.85 -0.39
C PRO A 22 -1.60 -12.89 -1.42
N GLY A 23 -0.90 -13.92 -0.94
CA GLY A 23 -0.44 -15.04 -1.77
C GLY A 23 0.82 -14.78 -2.59
N LEU A 24 1.40 -13.59 -2.51
CA LEU A 24 2.70 -13.31 -3.15
C LEU A 24 3.87 -13.74 -2.28
N THR A 25 4.88 -14.31 -2.92
CA THR A 25 6.22 -14.45 -2.33
C THR A 25 6.87 -13.07 -2.16
N HIS A 26 7.95 -13.00 -1.38
CA HIS A 26 8.66 -11.74 -1.14
C HIS A 26 9.15 -11.08 -2.44
N GLY A 27 9.74 -11.86 -3.37
CA GLY A 27 10.20 -11.36 -4.66
C GLY A 27 9.06 -10.84 -5.55
N GLN A 28 7.95 -11.57 -5.61
CA GLN A 28 6.76 -11.12 -6.36
C GLN A 28 6.16 -9.85 -5.77
N MET A 29 6.15 -9.73 -4.43
CA MET A 29 5.68 -8.52 -3.75
C MET A 29 6.51 -7.29 -4.13
N PHE A 30 7.83 -7.43 -4.29
CA PHE A 30 8.69 -6.32 -4.71
C PHE A 30 8.23 -5.73 -6.06
N GLU A 31 8.10 -6.56 -7.10
CA GLU A 31 7.71 -6.09 -8.43
C GLU A 31 6.30 -5.49 -8.43
N VAL A 32 5.33 -6.18 -7.82
CA VAL A 32 3.93 -5.74 -7.81
C VAL A 32 3.77 -4.44 -7.01
N SER A 33 4.44 -4.31 -5.86
CA SER A 33 4.35 -3.11 -5.03
C SER A 33 4.99 -1.90 -5.72
N LEU A 34 6.12 -2.07 -6.41
CA LEU A 34 6.76 -1.01 -7.16
C LEU A 34 5.89 -0.52 -8.32
N ARG A 35 5.38 -1.43 -9.16
CA ARG A 35 4.47 -1.06 -10.26
C ARG A 35 3.21 -0.37 -9.74
N SER A 36 2.63 -0.89 -8.66
CA SER A 36 1.46 -0.29 -8.02
C SER A 36 1.73 1.12 -7.53
N ALA A 37 2.88 1.36 -6.89
CA ALA A 37 3.27 2.71 -6.45
C ALA A 37 3.45 3.67 -7.62
N LEU A 38 4.09 3.24 -8.71
CA LEU A 38 4.27 4.06 -9.91
C LEU A 38 2.94 4.43 -10.58
N LEU A 39 2.00 3.48 -10.66
CA LEU A 39 0.65 3.75 -11.16
C LEU A 39 -0.08 4.74 -10.25
N HIS A 40 0.00 4.55 -8.93
CA HIS A 40 -0.64 5.47 -7.99
C HIS A 40 -0.12 6.90 -8.12
N LEU A 41 1.20 7.08 -8.26
CA LEU A 41 1.83 8.39 -8.44
C LEU A 41 1.47 9.05 -9.77
N SER A 42 1.18 8.27 -10.82
CA SER A 42 0.72 8.82 -12.11
C SER A 42 -0.77 9.17 -12.13
N GLY A 43 -1.48 8.98 -11.02
CA GLY A 43 -2.93 9.17 -10.92
C GLY A 43 -3.73 8.00 -11.50
N GLN A 44 -3.08 6.90 -11.85
CA GLN A 44 -3.73 5.68 -12.29
C GLN A 44 -4.02 4.79 -11.07
N ALA A 45 -5.22 4.19 -11.01
CA ALA A 45 -5.58 3.33 -9.90
C ALA A 45 -4.64 2.11 -9.84
N ALA A 46 -3.84 2.03 -8.78
CA ALA A 46 -3.01 0.86 -8.50
C ALA A 46 -3.91 -0.36 -8.26
N LEU A 47 -3.61 -1.50 -8.90
CA LEU A 47 -4.42 -2.73 -8.88
C LEU A 47 -4.47 -3.45 -7.50
N ALA A 48 -4.13 -2.76 -6.41
CA ALA A 48 -4.18 -3.33 -5.07
C ALA A 48 -5.64 -3.55 -4.63
N HIS A 49 -6.02 -4.80 -4.41
CA HIS A 49 -7.32 -5.16 -3.87
C HIS A 49 -7.39 -4.72 -2.39
N GLN A 50 -8.48 -4.02 -2.03
CA GLN A 50 -8.79 -3.61 -0.67
C GLN A 50 -9.17 -4.81 0.21
#